data_AF-A0A8K0K4S4-F1
#
_entry.id   AF-A0A8K0K4S4-F1
#
_cell.length_a   1.000
_cell.length_b   1.000
_cell.length_c   1.000
_cell.angle_alpha   90.00
_cell.angle_beta   90.00
_cell.angle_gamma   90.00
#
_symmetry.space_group_name_H-M   'P 1'
#
loop_
_entity.id
_entity.type
_entity.pdbx_description
1 polymer ?
#
loop_
_entity_poly.entity_id
_entity_poly.type
_entity_poly.pdbx_seq_one_letter_code
_entity_poly.pdbx_strand_id
1 'polypeptide(L)'
;MALSDADVQKQIKHMMAFIEQEANEKAEEIDAKAEEEFNIEKGRLVQQQRLKIMEYYERKEKQVELQKKIQSSNMLNQARLQVLKVREDHIGRVLDEARKRLGELLETNVVLRVREADAGLVKSVIEDVQKQYNETTQKIVNLKIDTESYLSHDACGGIELLALRGRIKVTNTLESRLELLAQQMIPEIRTLLFGRNPNRKFAD
;
A
#
# COMPACT_ATOMS: atom_id res chain seq x y z
N MET A 1 28.63 95.85 -56.09
CA MET A 1 28.33 94.94 -57.22
C MET A 1 27.14 94.09 -56.80
N ALA A 2 25.99 94.23 -57.47
CA ALA A 2 24.85 93.36 -57.21
C ALA A 2 25.15 91.97 -57.78
N LEU A 3 24.91 90.92 -57.01
CA LEU A 3 25.04 89.54 -57.49
C LEU A 3 24.13 89.32 -58.70
N SER A 4 24.59 88.52 -59.67
CA SER A 4 23.79 88.18 -60.84
C SER A 4 22.68 87.20 -60.44
N ASP A 5 21.52 87.30 -61.08
CA ASP A 5 20.35 86.46 -60.80
C ASP A 5 20.64 84.95 -60.98
N ALA A 6 21.61 84.63 -61.85
CA ALA A 6 22.13 83.27 -62.04
C ALA A 6 22.94 82.74 -60.84
N ASP A 7 23.64 83.60 -60.12
CA ASP A 7 24.38 83.22 -58.90
C ASP A 7 23.44 83.00 -57.72
N VAL A 8 22.36 83.79 -57.64
CA VAL A 8 21.27 83.59 -56.66
C VAL A 8 20.57 82.26 -56.90
N GLN A 9 20.23 81.92 -58.15
CA GLN A 9 19.66 80.61 -58.46
C GLN A 9 20.59 79.43 -58.14
N LYS A 10 21.90 79.57 -58.34
CA LYS A 10 22.88 78.55 -57.96
C LYS A 10 22.94 78.36 -56.44
N GLN A 11 22.89 79.45 -55.65
CA GLN A 11 22.85 79.37 -54.19
C GLN A 11 21.56 78.71 -53.69
N ILE A 12 20.41 79.02 -54.29
CA ILE A 12 19.13 78.37 -53.93
C ILE A 12 19.19 76.87 -54.23
N LYS A 13 19.71 76.46 -55.40
CA LYS A 13 19.88 75.03 -55.71
C LYS A 13 20.83 74.32 -54.76
N HIS A 14 21.93 74.97 -54.36
CA HIS A 14 22.85 74.43 -53.36
C HIS A 14 22.18 74.28 -51.99
N MET A 15 21.38 75.27 -51.56
CA MET A 15 20.61 75.18 -50.32
C MET A 15 19.56 74.07 -50.38
N MET A 16 18.86 73.90 -51.51
CA MET A 16 17.89 72.82 -51.68
C MET A 16 18.56 71.44 -51.61
N ALA A 17 19.70 71.26 -52.27
CA ALA A 17 20.46 70.01 -52.23
C ALA A 17 20.97 69.69 -50.82
N PHE A 18 21.39 70.70 -50.05
CA PHE A 18 21.79 70.52 -48.65
C PHE A 18 20.61 70.08 -47.78
N ILE A 19 19.44 70.70 -47.93
CA ILE A 19 18.23 70.32 -47.19
C ILE A 19 17.79 68.89 -47.55
N GLU A 20 17.87 68.52 -48.83
CA GLU A 20 17.53 67.16 -49.28
C GLU A 20 18.52 66.12 -48.76
N GLN A 21 19.82 66.43 -48.73
CA GLN A 21 20.84 65.57 -48.14
C GLN A 21 20.63 65.43 -46.63
N GLU A 22 20.40 66.53 -45.91
CA GLU A 22 20.15 66.50 -44.46
C GLU A 22 18.88 65.71 -44.11
N ALA A 23 17.82 65.83 -44.93
CA ALA A 23 16.60 65.05 -44.76
C ALA A 23 16.84 63.54 -45.00
N ASN A 24 17.62 63.17 -46.02
CA ASN A 24 17.95 61.78 -46.31
C ASN A 24 18.85 61.16 -45.23
N GLU A 25 19.88 61.88 -44.77
CA GLU A 25 20.74 61.42 -43.67
C GLU A 25 19.93 61.23 -42.37
N LYS A 26 18.99 62.13 -42.09
CA LYS A 26 18.09 61.99 -40.94
C LYS A 26 17.16 60.78 -41.05
N ALA A 27 16.67 60.49 -42.26
CA ALA A 27 15.82 59.33 -42.52
C ALA A 27 16.60 58.02 -42.30
N GLU A 28 17.81 57.92 -42.85
CA GLU A 28 18.68 56.75 -42.64
C GLU A 28 19.06 56.57 -41.16
N GLU A 29 19.31 57.66 -40.43
CA GLU A 29 19.59 57.58 -38.99
C GLU A 29 18.39 57.04 -38.19
N ILE A 30 17.17 57.45 -38.56
CA ILE A 30 15.93 56.95 -37.94
C ILE A 30 15.74 55.47 -38.23
N ASP A 31 15.95 55.04 -39.47
CA ASP A 31 15.77 53.65 -39.88
C ASP A 31 16.79 52.73 -39.18
N ALA A 32 18.07 53.14 -39.11
CA ALA A 32 19.11 52.40 -38.41
C ALA A 32 18.79 52.25 -36.91
N LYS A 33 18.31 53.32 -36.27
CA LYS A 33 17.89 53.27 -34.85
C LYS A 33 16.67 52.39 -34.64
N ALA A 34 15.69 52.45 -35.54
CA ALA A 34 14.50 51.62 -35.45
C ALA A 34 14.85 50.12 -35.58
N GLU A 35 15.80 49.76 -36.44
CA GLU A 35 16.25 48.38 -36.58
C GLU A 35 17.05 47.90 -35.36
N GLU A 36 17.89 48.76 -34.77
CA GLU A 36 18.62 48.44 -33.53
C GLU A 36 17.64 48.21 -32.37
N GLU A 37 16.69 49.13 -32.15
CA GLU A 37 15.66 49.00 -31.12
C GLU A 37 14.80 47.75 -31.30
N PHE A 38 14.40 47.45 -32.55
CA PHE A 38 13.64 46.24 -32.86
C PHE A 38 14.40 44.97 -32.48
N ASN A 39 15.69 44.89 -32.80
CA ASN A 39 16.51 43.73 -32.50
C ASN A 39 16.73 43.54 -30.99
N ILE A 40 16.94 44.64 -30.26
CA ILE A 40 17.06 44.63 -28.80
C ILE A 40 15.76 44.12 -28.16
N GLU A 41 14.62 44.68 -28.56
CA GLU A 41 13.33 44.36 -27.94
C GLU A 41 12.87 42.93 -28.29
N LYS A 42 13.10 42.49 -29.53
CA LYS A 42 12.91 41.10 -29.95
C LYS A 42 13.77 40.16 -29.12
N GLY A 43 15.05 40.49 -28.94
CA GLY A 43 15.98 39.71 -28.12
C GLY A 43 15.49 39.60 -26.67
N ARG A 44 15.08 40.72 -26.08
CA ARG A 44 14.52 40.79 -24.71
C ARG A 44 13.30 39.88 -24.56
N LEU A 45 12.35 39.96 -25.49
CA LEU A 45 11.11 39.19 -25.46
C LEU A 45 11.37 37.68 -25.60
N VAL A 46 12.28 37.30 -26.51
CA VAL A 46 12.68 35.89 -26.69
C VAL A 46 13.37 35.35 -25.45
N GLN A 47 14.31 36.08 -24.83
CA GLN A 47 14.98 35.63 -23.61
C GLN A 47 14.00 35.49 -22.45
N GLN A 48 13.08 36.45 -22.28
CA GLN A 48 12.07 36.39 -21.23
C GLN A 48 11.16 35.17 -21.38
N GLN A 49 10.70 34.85 -22.60
CA GLN A 49 9.88 33.66 -22.83
C GLN A 49 10.69 32.37 -22.68
N ARG A 50 11.96 32.36 -23.11
CA ARG A 50 12.85 31.20 -22.94
C ARG A 50 13.04 30.85 -21.46
N LEU A 51 13.20 31.84 -20.58
CA LEU A 51 13.29 31.62 -19.13
C LEU A 51 12.02 30.97 -18.57
N LYS A 52 10.83 31.46 -18.97
CA LYS A 52 9.55 30.87 -18.57
C LYS A 52 9.42 29.41 -19.04
N ILE A 53 9.84 29.13 -20.27
CA ILE A 53 9.83 27.78 -20.82
C ILE A 53 10.76 26.87 -20.02
N MET A 54 11.99 27.31 -19.72
CA MET A 54 12.93 26.53 -18.93
C MET A 54 12.38 26.21 -17.53
N GLU A 55 11.80 27.19 -16.84
CA GLU A 55 11.20 26.97 -15.51
C GLU A 55 10.02 25.99 -15.56
N TYR A 56 9.18 26.09 -16.60
CA TYR A 56 8.06 25.15 -16.80
C TYR A 56 8.56 23.71 -16.99
N TYR A 57 9.59 23.50 -17.82
CA TYR A 57 10.16 22.17 -18.05
C TYR A 57 10.89 21.63 -16.82
N GLU A 58 11.59 22.47 -16.05
CA GLU A 58 12.24 22.04 -14.81
C GLU A 58 11.23 21.53 -13.77
N ARG A 59 10.10 22.24 -13.61
CA ARG A 59 9.01 21.78 -12.73
C ARG A 59 8.41 20.46 -13.21
N LYS A 60 8.21 20.33 -14.53
CA LYS A 60 7.66 19.11 -15.14
C LYS A 60 8.60 17.92 -15.01
N GLU A 61 9.90 18.13 -15.13
CA GLU A 61 10.92 17.09 -14.95
C GLU A 61 10.91 16.55 -13.51
N LYS A 62 10.95 17.45 -12.50
CA LYS A 62 10.86 17.06 -11.08
C LYS A 62 9.59 16.28 -10.76
N GLN A 63 8.45 16.66 -11.36
CA GLN A 63 7.19 15.93 -11.20
C GLN A 63 7.26 14.51 -11.78
N VAL A 64 7.84 14.36 -12.98
CA VAL A 64 8.02 13.06 -13.63
C VAL A 64 8.97 12.16 -12.84
N GLU A 65 10.07 12.70 -12.30
CA GLU A 65 10.98 11.95 -11.44
C GLU A 65 10.30 11.43 -10.17
N LEU A 66 9.53 12.29 -9.50
CA LEU A 66 8.77 11.90 -8.31
C LEU A 66 7.76 10.79 -8.65
N GLN A 67 7.01 10.93 -9.74
CA GLN A 67 6.07 9.91 -10.20
C GLN A 67 6.76 8.59 -10.51
N LYS A 68 7.93 8.60 -11.17
CA LYS A 68 8.73 7.38 -11.41
C LYS A 68 9.14 6.70 -10.12
N LYS A 69 9.58 7.46 -9.10
CA LYS A 69 9.94 6.90 -7.79
C LYS A 69 8.74 6.27 -7.08
N ILE A 70 7.58 6.93 -7.10
CA ILE A 70 6.35 6.39 -6.52
C ILE A 70 5.92 5.12 -7.25
N GLN A 71 5.92 5.13 -8.58
CA GLN A 71 5.56 3.96 -9.39
C GLN A 71 6.49 2.77 -9.12
N SER A 72 7.80 3.00 -9.08
CA SER A 72 8.78 1.96 -8.76
C SER A 72 8.56 1.36 -7.36
N SER A 73 8.33 2.22 -6.35
CA SER A 73 8.03 1.78 -4.99
C SER A 73 6.71 1.01 -4.91
N ASN A 74 5.66 1.47 -5.57
CA ASN A 74 4.35 0.82 -5.58
C ASN A 74 4.43 -0.55 -6.26
N MET A 75 5.15 -0.66 -7.37
CA MET A 75 5.37 -1.92 -8.09
C MET A 75 6.11 -2.93 -7.23
N LEU A 76 7.16 -2.51 -6.51
CA LEU A 76 7.89 -3.38 -5.57
C LEU A 76 6.99 -3.84 -4.40
N ASN A 77 6.21 -2.93 -3.84
CA ASN A 77 5.29 -3.29 -2.75
C ASN A 77 4.21 -4.28 -3.22
N GLN A 78 3.66 -4.08 -4.42
CA GLN A 78 2.67 -4.98 -5.01
C GLN A 78 3.27 -6.38 -5.26
N ALA A 79 4.50 -6.46 -5.79
CA ALA A 79 5.19 -7.73 -5.98
C ALA A 79 5.43 -8.44 -4.63
N ARG A 80 5.84 -7.70 -3.60
CA ARG A 80 6.01 -8.24 -2.25
C ARG A 80 4.71 -8.80 -1.68
N LEU A 81 3.60 -8.07 -1.80
CA LEU A 81 2.28 -8.51 -1.32
C LEU A 81 1.81 -9.78 -2.05
N GLN A 82 2.07 -9.90 -3.35
CA GLN A 82 1.77 -11.12 -4.10
C GLN A 82 2.55 -12.33 -3.57
N VAL A 83 3.84 -12.18 -3.28
CA VAL A 83 4.66 -13.26 -2.70
C VAL A 83 4.12 -13.66 -1.32
N LEU A 84 3.76 -12.69 -0.48
CA LEU A 84 3.17 -12.97 0.84
C LEU A 84 1.85 -13.71 0.73
N LYS A 85 0.97 -13.29 -0.18
CA LYS A 85 -0.31 -13.96 -0.44
C LYS A 85 -0.11 -15.41 -0.87
N VAL A 86 0.78 -15.66 -1.84
CA VAL A 86 1.06 -17.03 -2.31
C VAL A 86 1.64 -17.90 -1.19
N ARG A 87 2.47 -17.32 -0.31
CA ARG A 87 3.02 -18.02 0.85
C ARG A 87 1.93 -18.42 1.84
N GLU A 88 1.01 -17.50 2.13
CA GLU A 88 -0.13 -17.77 3.01
C GLU A 88 -1.08 -18.82 2.40
N ASP A 89 -1.41 -18.68 1.12
CA ASP A 89 -2.24 -19.65 0.38
C ASP A 89 -1.59 -21.06 0.34
N HIS A 90 -0.25 -21.14 0.31
CA HIS A 90 0.45 -22.42 0.36
C HIS A 90 0.37 -23.05 1.75
N ILE A 91 0.58 -22.28 2.82
CA ILE A 91 0.43 -22.76 4.20
C ILE A 91 -1.02 -23.20 4.44
N GLY A 92 -2.00 -22.42 3.99
CA GLY A 92 -3.42 -22.78 4.07
C GLY A 92 -3.70 -24.13 3.43
N ARG A 93 -3.22 -24.34 2.20
CA ARG A 93 -3.36 -25.63 1.49
C ARG A 93 -2.72 -26.80 2.25
N VAL A 94 -1.51 -26.62 2.79
CA VAL A 94 -0.84 -27.67 3.57
C VAL A 94 -1.64 -28.01 4.83
N LEU A 95 -2.17 -27.00 5.52
CA LEU A 95 -3.01 -27.21 6.70
C LEU A 95 -4.32 -27.92 6.37
N ASP A 96 -4.97 -27.55 5.26
CA ASP A 96 -6.20 -28.20 4.81
C ASP A 96 -5.97 -29.66 4.39
N GLU A 97 -4.86 -29.94 3.70
CA GLU A 97 -4.49 -31.32 3.36
C GLU A 97 -4.17 -32.13 4.63
N ALA A 98 -3.45 -31.54 5.58
CA ALA A 98 -3.18 -32.17 6.88
C ALA A 98 -4.47 -32.45 7.65
N ARG A 99 -5.43 -31.50 7.68
CA ARG A 99 -6.76 -31.69 8.27
C ARG A 99 -7.54 -32.80 7.59
N LYS A 100 -7.52 -32.86 6.25
CA LYS A 100 -8.20 -33.92 5.49
C LYS A 100 -7.62 -35.29 5.80
N ARG A 101 -6.29 -35.43 5.81
CA ARG A 101 -5.60 -36.67 6.20
C ARG A 101 -5.88 -37.07 7.64
N LEU A 102 -5.95 -36.09 8.56
CA LEU A 102 -6.36 -36.34 9.95
C LEU A 102 -7.83 -36.78 10.04
N GLY A 103 -8.70 -36.25 9.17
CA GLY A 103 -10.09 -36.68 8.99
C GLY A 103 -10.22 -38.12 8.47
N GLU A 104 -9.32 -38.54 7.60
CA GLU A 104 -9.26 -39.93 7.13
C GLU A 104 -8.81 -40.88 8.25
N LEU A 105 -7.89 -40.42 9.11
CA LEU A 105 -7.42 -41.09 10.32
C LEU A 105 -8.39 -40.99 11.51
N LEU A 106 -9.62 -40.47 11.33
CA LEU A 106 -10.61 -40.39 12.41
C LEU A 106 -10.87 -41.77 13.00
N GLU A 107 -10.44 -41.92 14.24
CA GLU A 107 -10.54 -43.14 15.03
C GLU A 107 -11.97 -43.37 15.48
N THR A 108 -12.42 -44.63 15.39
CA THR A 108 -13.73 -45.07 15.86
C THR A 108 -13.81 -45.08 17.39
N ASN A 109 -12.68 -45.13 18.10
CA ASN A 109 -12.65 -45.26 19.56
C ASN A 109 -11.96 -44.05 20.20
N VAL A 110 -12.72 -43.27 20.98
CA VAL A 110 -12.21 -42.09 21.68
C VAL A 110 -12.54 -42.21 23.16
N VAL A 111 -11.54 -41.90 23.99
CA VAL A 111 -11.65 -41.90 25.44
C VAL A 111 -11.76 -40.44 25.93
N LEU A 112 -12.73 -40.15 26.79
CA LEU A 112 -13.01 -38.85 27.36
C LEU A 112 -12.44 -38.78 28.78
N ARG A 113 -11.59 -37.79 29.05
CA ARG A 113 -11.20 -37.39 30.40
C ARG A 113 -11.94 -36.12 30.76
N VAL A 114 -12.62 -36.20 31.90
CA VAL A 114 -13.48 -35.15 32.43
C VAL A 114 -13.14 -34.90 33.89
N ARG A 115 -13.65 -33.82 34.45
CA ARG A 115 -13.61 -33.61 35.89
C ARG A 115 -14.65 -34.51 36.57
N GLU A 116 -14.37 -34.94 37.80
CA GLU A 116 -15.25 -35.84 38.57
C GLU A 116 -16.67 -35.27 38.74
N ALA A 117 -16.78 -33.96 38.99
CA ALA A 117 -18.07 -33.27 39.11
C ALA A 117 -18.92 -33.29 37.82
N ASP A 118 -18.27 -33.31 36.66
CA ASP A 118 -18.92 -33.21 35.35
C ASP A 118 -19.23 -34.58 34.72
N ALA A 119 -18.72 -35.66 35.32
CA ALA A 119 -18.86 -37.01 34.78
C ALA A 119 -20.33 -37.45 34.64
N GLY A 120 -21.21 -37.03 35.55
CA GLY A 120 -22.65 -37.34 35.49
C GLY A 120 -23.34 -36.66 34.30
N LEU A 121 -23.02 -35.38 34.07
CA LEU A 121 -23.58 -34.61 32.97
C LEU A 121 -23.08 -35.12 31.62
N VAL A 122 -21.78 -35.40 31.50
CA VAL A 122 -21.18 -35.91 30.26
C VAL A 122 -21.75 -37.29 29.88
N LYS A 123 -22.03 -38.17 30.85
CA LYS A 123 -22.68 -39.47 30.57
C LYS A 123 -24.04 -39.32 29.89
N SER A 124 -24.85 -38.34 30.29
CA SER A 124 -26.16 -38.11 29.68
C SER A 124 -26.06 -37.57 28.24
N VAL A 125 -25.00 -36.83 27.93
CA VAL A 125 -24.84 -36.12 26.65
C VAL A 125 -24.15 -36.97 25.58
N ILE A 126 -23.47 -38.07 25.97
CA ILE A 126 -22.73 -38.93 25.04
C ILE A 126 -23.63 -39.49 23.93
N GLU A 127 -24.85 -39.94 24.25
CA GLU A 127 -25.76 -40.55 23.27
C GLU A 127 -26.19 -39.54 22.19
N ASP A 128 -26.49 -38.30 22.60
CA ASP A 128 -26.89 -37.24 21.68
C ASP A 128 -25.72 -36.79 20.80
N VAL A 129 -24.51 -36.70 21.37
CA VAL A 129 -23.29 -36.37 20.63
C VAL A 129 -22.95 -37.44 19.60
N GLN A 130 -23.14 -38.72 19.92
CA GLN A 130 -22.93 -39.80 18.96
C GLN A 130 -23.89 -39.71 17.77
N LYS A 131 -25.16 -39.35 18.00
CA LYS A 131 -26.13 -39.12 16.91
C LYS A 131 -25.73 -37.96 16.02
N GLN A 132 -25.42 -36.80 16.61
CA GLN A 132 -24.99 -35.61 15.87
C GLN A 132 -23.71 -35.83 15.07
N TYR A 133 -22.76 -36.58 15.64
CA TYR A 133 -21.50 -36.89 14.98
C TYR A 133 -21.70 -37.83 13.78
N ASN A 134 -22.56 -38.86 13.93
CA ASN A 134 -22.92 -39.77 12.85
C ASN A 134 -23.60 -39.04 11.68
N GLU A 135 -24.49 -38.09 11.97
CA GLU A 135 -25.15 -37.27 10.95
C GLU A 135 -24.16 -36.41 10.16
N THR A 136 -23.20 -35.80 10.86
CA THR A 136 -22.27 -34.85 10.25
C THR A 136 -21.14 -35.53 9.47
N THR A 137 -20.60 -36.64 10.00
CA THR A 137 -19.37 -37.26 9.47
C THR A 137 -19.59 -38.63 8.84
N GLN A 138 -20.81 -39.18 8.93
CA GLN A 138 -21.18 -40.52 8.44
C GLN A 138 -20.29 -41.67 8.98
N LYS A 139 -19.55 -41.43 10.08
CA LYS A 139 -18.69 -42.42 10.73
C LYS A 139 -19.17 -42.69 12.16
N ILE A 140 -19.25 -43.96 12.52
CA ILE A 140 -19.65 -44.41 13.87
C ILE A 140 -18.48 -44.17 14.84
N VAL A 141 -18.76 -43.57 16.01
CA VAL A 141 -17.76 -43.35 17.07
C VAL A 141 -18.24 -43.93 18.39
N ASN A 142 -17.37 -44.71 19.03
CA ASN A 142 -17.50 -45.22 20.38
C ASN A 142 -16.78 -44.27 21.35
N LEU A 143 -17.56 -43.58 22.16
CA LEU A 143 -17.06 -42.73 23.23
C LEU A 143 -17.05 -43.52 24.55
N LYS A 144 -15.91 -43.53 25.25
CA LYS A 144 -15.78 -44.11 26.59
C LYS A 144 -15.25 -43.07 27.55
N ILE A 145 -15.77 -43.00 28.76
CA ILE A 145 -15.20 -42.13 29.81
C ILE A 145 -14.10 -42.90 30.53
N ASP A 146 -12.94 -42.26 30.71
CA ASP A 146 -11.85 -42.75 31.55
C ASP A 146 -12.24 -42.53 33.02
N THR A 147 -12.44 -43.62 33.76
CA THR A 147 -12.77 -43.59 35.20
C THR A 147 -11.53 -43.70 36.09
N GLU A 148 -10.34 -43.91 35.53
CA GLU A 148 -9.08 -44.08 36.28
C GLU A 148 -8.27 -42.80 36.35
N SER A 149 -8.40 -41.89 35.37
CA SER A 149 -7.66 -40.63 35.30
C SER A 149 -8.59 -39.45 34.98
N TYR A 150 -9.08 -38.79 36.03
CA TYR A 150 -9.85 -37.55 35.92
C TYR A 150 -8.96 -36.31 35.74
N LEU A 151 -9.55 -35.24 35.23
CA LEU A 151 -8.94 -33.90 35.23
C LEU A 151 -8.76 -33.37 36.66
N SER A 152 -7.79 -32.47 36.84
CA SER A 152 -7.56 -31.81 38.13
C SER A 152 -8.83 -31.14 38.66
N HIS A 153 -9.04 -31.20 39.98
CA HIS A 153 -10.16 -30.53 40.65
C HIS A 153 -10.08 -28.99 40.57
N ASP A 154 -8.89 -28.45 40.31
CA ASP A 154 -8.64 -27.01 40.16
C ASP A 154 -9.00 -26.49 38.75
N ALA A 155 -9.19 -27.38 37.77
CA ALA A 155 -9.65 -26.98 36.45
C ALA A 155 -11.11 -26.49 36.52
N CYS A 156 -11.37 -25.30 35.96
CA CYS A 156 -12.68 -24.68 35.85
C CYS A 156 -13.64 -25.50 34.98
N GLY A 157 -13.12 -26.43 34.15
CA GLY A 157 -13.90 -27.48 33.50
C GLY A 157 -13.46 -27.78 32.06
N GLY A 158 -14.33 -28.49 31.35
CA GLY A 158 -14.12 -28.93 29.97
C GLY A 158 -13.65 -30.37 29.87
N ILE A 159 -13.21 -30.76 28.66
CA ILE A 159 -13.01 -32.17 28.30
C ILE A 159 -11.67 -32.33 27.58
N GLU A 160 -10.95 -33.39 27.92
CA GLU A 160 -9.82 -33.87 27.14
C GLU A 160 -10.22 -35.15 26.39
N LEU A 161 -9.99 -35.17 25.09
CA LEU A 161 -10.22 -36.34 24.24
C LEU A 161 -8.89 -37.05 24.01
N LEU A 162 -8.87 -38.35 24.21
CA LEU A 162 -7.73 -39.23 23.95
C LEU A 162 -8.10 -40.23 22.87
N ALA A 163 -7.35 -40.21 21.78
CA ALA A 163 -7.45 -41.18 20.69
C ALA A 163 -6.16 -42.00 20.59
N LEU A 164 -6.24 -43.14 19.88
CA LEU A 164 -5.08 -43.99 19.55
C LEU A 164 -4.30 -44.45 20.80
N ARG A 165 -5.03 -44.98 21.80
CA ARG A 165 -4.51 -45.43 23.10
C ARG A 165 -3.68 -44.36 23.83
N GLY A 166 -4.12 -43.11 23.75
CA GLY A 166 -3.51 -41.97 24.46
C GLY A 166 -2.35 -41.29 23.72
N ARG A 167 -2.03 -41.68 22.47
CA ARG A 167 -1.02 -40.97 21.67
C ARG A 167 -1.50 -39.62 21.13
N ILE A 168 -2.79 -39.50 20.82
CA ILE A 168 -3.38 -38.26 20.34
C ILE A 168 -4.22 -37.70 21.48
N LYS A 169 -3.86 -36.51 21.95
CA LYS A 169 -4.57 -35.80 23.01
C LYS A 169 -5.10 -34.48 22.45
N VAL A 170 -6.41 -34.26 22.58
CA VAL A 170 -7.07 -33.00 22.23
C VAL A 170 -7.61 -32.39 23.51
N THR A 171 -7.01 -31.28 23.95
CA THR A 171 -7.40 -30.56 25.16
C THR A 171 -8.40 -29.47 24.80
N ASN A 172 -9.67 -29.65 25.17
CA ASN A 172 -10.73 -28.66 25.01
C ASN A 172 -11.25 -28.22 26.39
N THR A 173 -10.32 -27.89 27.29
CA THR A 173 -10.63 -27.26 28.57
C THR A 173 -10.86 -25.76 28.39
N LEU A 174 -11.59 -25.15 29.33
CA LEU A 174 -11.88 -23.72 29.26
C LEU A 174 -10.60 -22.88 29.33
N GLU A 175 -9.62 -23.32 30.11
CA GLU A 175 -8.32 -22.67 30.24
C GLU A 175 -7.55 -22.68 28.92
N SER A 176 -7.45 -23.84 28.25
CA SER A 176 -6.74 -23.94 26.97
C SER A 176 -7.41 -23.10 25.88
N ARG A 177 -8.75 -23.04 25.87
CA ARG A 177 -9.48 -22.16 24.94
C ARG A 177 -9.21 -20.68 25.22
N LEU A 178 -9.24 -20.29 26.50
CA LEU A 178 -8.96 -18.93 26.90
C LEU A 178 -7.53 -18.53 26.55
N GLU A 179 -6.56 -19.42 26.77
CA GLU A 179 -5.16 -19.18 26.43
C GLU A 179 -4.97 -19.03 24.91
N LEU A 180 -5.60 -19.91 24.10
CA LEU A 180 -5.57 -19.81 22.64
C LEU A 180 -6.19 -18.49 22.13
N LEU A 181 -7.34 -18.09 22.68
CA LEU A 181 -7.98 -16.82 22.35
C LEU A 181 -7.14 -15.64 22.79
N ALA A 182 -6.58 -15.69 24.01
CA ALA A 182 -5.71 -14.65 24.52
C ALA A 182 -4.51 -14.46 23.60
N GLN A 183 -3.84 -15.54 23.16
CA GLN A 183 -2.71 -15.44 22.23
C GLN A 183 -3.07 -14.75 20.90
N GLN A 184 -4.26 -15.03 20.36
CA GLN A 184 -4.74 -14.38 19.13
C GLN A 184 -5.13 -12.91 19.36
N MET A 185 -5.68 -12.57 20.53
CA MET A 185 -6.14 -11.23 20.87
C MET A 185 -5.09 -10.34 21.54
N ILE A 186 -3.93 -10.87 21.95
CA ILE A 186 -2.79 -10.12 22.51
C ILE A 186 -2.46 -8.86 21.67
N PRO A 187 -2.39 -8.91 20.33
CA PRO A 187 -2.09 -7.73 19.53
C PRO A 187 -3.11 -6.59 19.71
N GLU A 188 -4.39 -6.94 19.81
CA GLU A 188 -5.48 -5.98 20.03
C GLU A 188 -5.46 -5.44 21.45
N ILE A 189 -5.36 -6.33 22.44
CA ILE A 189 -5.29 -5.97 23.87
C ILE A 189 -4.09 -5.05 24.11
N ARG A 190 -2.92 -5.36 23.53
CA ARG A 190 -1.73 -4.51 23.64
C ARG A 190 -1.97 -3.12 23.05
N THR A 191 -2.65 -3.05 21.91
CA THR A 191 -2.95 -1.78 21.25
C THR A 191 -3.94 -0.95 22.06
N LEU A 192 -4.89 -1.59 22.74
CA LEU A 192 -5.88 -0.93 23.59
C LEU A 192 -5.26 -0.43 24.90
N LEU A 193 -4.37 -1.23 25.51
CA LEU A 193 -3.71 -0.90 26.78
C LEU A 193 -2.56 0.12 26.64
N PHE A 194 -1.70 -0.06 25.62
CA PHE A 194 -0.46 0.72 25.46
C PHE A 194 -0.49 1.69 24.28
N GLY A 195 -1.61 1.74 23.56
CA GLY A 195 -1.76 2.54 22.36
C GLY A 195 -1.11 1.92 21.11
N ARG A 196 -1.34 2.56 19.96
CA ARG A 196 -0.71 2.16 18.69
C ARG A 196 0.76 2.53 18.68
N ASN A 197 1.59 1.61 18.19
CA ASN A 197 3.03 1.86 18.04
C ASN A 197 3.26 3.00 17.02
N PRO A 198 3.86 4.14 17.40
CA PRO A 198 4.10 5.28 16.51
C PRO A 198 5.04 4.96 15.34
N ASN A 199 5.86 3.91 15.45
CA ASN A 199 6.77 3.48 14.40
C ASN A 199 6.13 2.49 13.40
N ARG A 200 4.95 1.94 13.68
CA ARG A 200 4.24 1.04 12.75
C ARG A 200 3.35 1.86 11.81
N LYS A 201 3.86 2.16 10.62
CA LYS A 201 3.16 2.96 9.59
C LYS A 201 2.09 2.20 8.80
N PHE A 202 2.18 0.87 8.72
CA PHE A 202 1.27 0.03 7.93
C PHE A 202 0.68 -1.09 8.77
N ALA A 203 -0.62 -1.36 8.57
CA ALA A 203 -1.40 -2.35 9.32
C ALA A 203 -1.51 -3.71 8.61
N ASP A 204 -0.96 -3.80 7.40
CA ASP A 204 -0.82 -5.01 6.58
C ASP A 204 -0.03 -6.12 7.31
#